data_AF-A0A2R6J394-F1
#
_entry.id   AF-A0A2R6J394-F1
#
_cell.length_a   1.000
_cell.length_b   1.000
_cell.length_c   1.000
_cell.angle_alpha   90.00
_cell.angle_beta   90.00
_cell.angle_gamma   90.00
#
_symmetry.space_group_name_H-M   'P 1'
#
loop_
_entity.id
_entity.type
_entity.pdbx_description
1 polymer ?
#
loop_
_entity_poly.entity_id
_entity_poly.type
_entity_poly.pdbx_seq_one_letter_code
_entity_poly.pdbx_strand_id
1 'polypeptide(L)'
;MRLDRVEVTEDDFDAELDAPSFLDLLAENPLPAVVAVAVVAVAVVAVLAGSGVFVVSDPFGLGYRYGAVDAVEPDDDGTFTAGEFRAAVEEEYEVETVRYSGRRLELVYETGAGSNEAFTGEVATVAELYARYAASGGDAERLRIVATADGDRVGRLTVESSWAREFAAGDLSREEYLSRIASTAGR
;
A
#
# COMPACT_ATOMS: atom_id res chain seq x y z
N MET A 1 -2.53 -20.39 60.25
CA MET A 1 -3.57 -19.70 59.47
C MET A 1 -3.28 -20.01 58.01
N ARG A 2 -3.83 -21.11 57.47
CA ARG A 2 -5.08 -21.20 56.67
C ARG A 2 -5.07 -20.22 55.49
N LEU A 3 -4.81 -20.75 54.30
CA LEU A 3 -5.11 -20.12 53.02
C LEU A 3 -6.62 -20.24 52.82
N ASP A 4 -7.32 -19.11 52.83
CA ASP A 4 -8.73 -19.06 52.46
C ASP A 4 -8.85 -19.34 50.95
N ARG A 5 -9.52 -20.44 50.62
CA ARG A 5 -9.89 -20.78 49.25
C ARG A 5 -11.08 -19.89 48.87
N VAL A 6 -10.86 -18.98 47.93
CA VAL A 6 -11.94 -18.21 47.30
C VAL A 6 -12.61 -19.13 46.28
N GLU A 7 -13.83 -19.58 46.59
CA GLU A 7 -14.73 -20.23 45.63
C GLU A 7 -15.41 -19.14 44.81
N VAL A 8 -15.17 -19.15 43.50
CA VAL A 8 -15.88 -18.32 42.52
C VAL A 8 -17.19 -19.02 42.17
N THR A 9 -18.30 -18.32 42.31
CA THR A 9 -19.66 -18.81 41.97
C THR A 9 -20.12 -18.24 40.64
N GLU A 10 -20.98 -18.97 39.93
CA GLU A 10 -21.43 -18.64 38.56
C GLU A 10 -22.15 -17.27 38.47
N ASP A 11 -22.68 -16.75 39.58
CA ASP A 11 -23.33 -15.43 39.66
C ASP A 11 -22.39 -14.22 39.49
N ASP A 12 -21.06 -14.38 39.62
CA ASP A 12 -20.11 -13.27 39.40
C ASP A 12 -19.90 -12.93 37.91
N PHE A 13 -20.32 -13.80 36.98
CA PHE A 13 -20.17 -13.57 35.54
C PHE A 13 -21.35 -12.79 34.93
N ASP A 14 -22.52 -12.76 35.56
CA ASP A 14 -23.72 -12.09 35.01
C ASP A 14 -23.75 -10.58 35.29
N ALA A 15 -22.94 -10.06 36.21
CA ALA A 15 -22.83 -8.62 36.49
C ALA A 15 -21.86 -7.87 35.55
N GLU A 16 -21.04 -8.59 34.77
CA GLU A 16 -20.02 -8.00 33.87
C GLU A 16 -20.47 -7.96 32.39
N LEU A 17 -21.76 -8.17 32.13
CA LEU A 17 -22.37 -8.12 30.80
C LEU A 17 -23.35 -6.97 30.59
N ASP A 18 -23.42 -6.01 31.51
CA ASP A 18 -24.14 -4.75 31.32
C ASP A 18 -23.23 -3.67 30.69
N ALA A 19 -22.33 -4.09 29.79
CA ALA A 19 -21.62 -3.17 28.93
C ALA A 19 -22.60 -2.64 27.86
N PRO A 20 -22.74 -1.32 27.69
CA PRO A 20 -23.64 -0.76 26.69
C PRO A 20 -23.30 -1.35 25.32
N SER A 21 -24.34 -1.74 24.58
CA SER A 21 -24.16 -2.37 23.29
C SER A 21 -23.42 -1.43 22.34
N PHE A 22 -22.66 -1.98 21.38
CA PHE A 22 -21.90 -1.19 20.41
C PHE A 22 -22.77 -0.18 19.62
N LEU A 23 -24.07 -0.43 19.55
CA LEU A 23 -25.05 0.46 18.92
C LEU A 23 -25.39 1.69 19.78
N ASP A 24 -25.34 1.58 21.10
CA ASP A 24 -25.59 2.70 22.02
C ASP A 24 -24.43 3.71 22.00
N LEU A 25 -23.19 3.23 21.90
CA LEU A 25 -22.00 4.09 21.75
C LEU A 25 -21.95 4.84 20.41
N LEU A 26 -22.58 4.32 19.35
CA LEU A 26 -22.66 4.95 18.03
C LEU A 26 -23.68 6.11 17.98
N ALA A 27 -24.72 6.06 18.83
CA ALA A 27 -25.78 7.06 18.83
C ALA A 27 -25.40 8.36 19.55
N GLU A 28 -24.49 8.30 20.54
CA GLU A 28 -24.23 9.43 21.43
C GLU A 28 -23.07 10.35 20.98
N ASN A 29 -22.13 9.87 20.15
CA ASN A 29 -20.96 10.65 19.73
C ASN A 29 -20.43 10.24 18.33
N PRO A 30 -20.77 10.96 17.24
CA PRO A 30 -20.39 10.54 15.88
C PRO A 30 -18.89 10.72 15.57
N LEU A 31 -18.18 11.62 16.26
CA LEU A 31 -16.77 11.92 15.96
C LEU A 31 -15.78 10.85 16.47
N PRO A 32 -15.86 10.35 17.72
CA PRO A 32 -15.02 9.25 18.20
C PRO A 32 -15.33 7.92 17.51
N ALA A 33 -16.57 7.69 17.08
CA ALA A 33 -16.96 6.46 16.38
C ALA A 33 -16.27 6.33 15.01
N VAL A 34 -16.13 7.42 14.25
CA VAL A 34 -15.39 7.41 12.97
C VAL A 34 -13.91 7.10 13.20
N VAL A 35 -13.31 7.65 14.26
CA VAL A 35 -11.91 7.37 14.62
C VAL A 35 -11.73 5.91 15.07
N ALA A 36 -12.66 5.38 15.87
CA ALA A 36 -12.60 3.99 16.31
C ALA A 36 -12.78 3.01 15.14
N VAL A 37 -13.72 3.26 14.22
CA VAL A 37 -13.89 2.43 13.01
C VAL A 37 -12.65 2.48 12.12
N ALA A 38 -12.04 3.65 11.94
CA ALA A 38 -10.79 3.78 11.18
C ALA A 38 -9.64 2.99 11.83
N VAL A 39 -9.49 3.07 13.15
CA VAL A 39 -8.44 2.33 13.89
C VAL A 39 -8.70 0.82 13.85
N VAL A 40 -9.95 0.38 14.01
CA VAL A 40 -10.34 -1.04 13.92
C VAL A 40 -10.12 -1.57 12.50
N ALA A 41 -10.46 -0.81 11.45
CA ALA A 41 -10.19 -1.19 10.07
C ALA A 41 -8.69 -1.34 9.80
N VAL A 42 -7.86 -0.41 10.28
CA VAL A 42 -6.39 -0.49 10.18
C VAL A 42 -5.84 -1.71 10.93
N ALA A 43 -6.36 -2.00 12.13
CA ALA A 43 -5.94 -3.16 12.92
C ALA A 43 -6.34 -4.49 12.27
N VAL A 44 -7.54 -4.58 11.68
CA VAL A 44 -8.01 -5.78 10.96
C VAL A 44 -7.18 -6.02 9.69
N VAL A 45 -6.82 -4.97 8.95
CA VAL A 45 -5.92 -5.08 7.78
C VAL A 45 -4.52 -5.55 8.19
N ALA A 46 -3.99 -5.08 9.31
CA ALA A 46 -2.69 -5.51 9.83
C ALA A 46 -2.68 -6.99 10.27
N VAL A 47 -3.80 -7.49 10.83
CA VAL A 47 -3.95 -8.90 11.22
C VAL A 47 -4.15 -9.82 10.00
N LEU A 48 -4.89 -9.39 8.97
CA LEU A 48 -5.14 -10.19 7.76
C LEU A 48 -3.91 -10.29 6.84
N ALA A 49 -3.02 -9.30 6.86
CA ALA A 49 -1.72 -9.37 6.20
C ALA A 49 -0.83 -10.50 6.78
N GLY A 50 -1.02 -10.88 8.05
CA GLY A 50 -0.35 -12.02 8.68
C GLY A 50 -0.90 -13.38 8.25
N SER A 51 -2.08 -13.44 7.62
CA SER A 51 -2.77 -14.69 7.24
C SER A 51 -2.86 -14.91 5.72
N GLY A 52 -2.15 -14.12 4.90
CA GLY A 52 -2.18 -14.26 3.43
C GLY A 52 -3.52 -13.87 2.79
N VAL A 53 -4.35 -13.09 3.50
CA VAL A 53 -5.61 -12.55 2.97
C VAL A 53 -5.37 -11.08 2.65
N PHE A 54 -5.20 -10.79 1.36
CA PHE A 54 -4.97 -9.42 0.88
C PHE A 54 -6.30 -8.71 0.71
N VAL A 55 -6.57 -7.73 1.56
CA VAL A 55 -7.75 -6.87 1.43
C VAL A 55 -7.28 -5.54 0.86
N VAL A 56 -7.53 -5.29 -0.44
CA VAL A 56 -7.54 -3.93 -0.99
C VAL A 56 -8.88 -3.31 -0.63
N SER A 57 -8.92 -2.55 0.46
CA SER A 57 -10.14 -1.88 0.92
C SER A 57 -10.05 -0.37 0.67
N ASP A 58 -11.07 0.19 0.02
CA ASP A 58 -11.44 1.61 0.07
C ASP A 58 -12.75 1.74 0.88
N PRO A 59 -12.67 1.63 2.22
CA PRO A 59 -13.86 1.52 3.07
C PRO A 59 -14.76 2.76 3.04
N PHE A 60 -14.29 3.87 2.48
CA PHE A 60 -14.99 5.16 2.47
C PHE A 60 -15.28 5.69 1.06
N GLY A 61 -14.83 5.01 -0.01
CA GLY A 61 -14.95 5.52 -1.37
C GLY A 61 -14.16 6.83 -1.61
N LEU A 62 -13.11 7.06 -0.82
CA LEU A 62 -12.33 8.32 -0.81
C LEU A 62 -11.05 8.22 -1.65
N GLY A 63 -10.85 7.10 -2.36
CA GLY A 63 -9.64 6.80 -3.12
C GLY A 63 -8.45 6.39 -2.23
N TYR A 64 -8.70 6.03 -0.97
CA TYR A 64 -7.67 5.53 -0.06
C TYR A 64 -7.71 4.02 -0.04
N ARG A 65 -6.65 3.37 -0.53
CA ARG A 65 -6.51 1.93 -0.56
C ARG A 65 -5.40 1.48 0.36
N TYR A 66 -5.57 0.31 0.96
CA TYR A 66 -4.56 -0.33 1.82
C TYR A 66 -4.54 -1.80 1.47
N GLY A 67 -3.37 -2.45 1.50
CA GLY A 67 -3.23 -3.88 1.25
C GLY A 67 -2.19 -4.19 0.18
N ALA A 68 -1.71 -5.44 0.15
CA ALA A 68 -0.82 -5.88 -0.91
C ALA A 68 -1.56 -5.97 -2.25
N VAL A 69 -0.81 -5.86 -3.33
CA VAL A 69 -1.27 -6.05 -4.70
C VAL A 69 -0.70 -7.36 -5.19
N ASP A 70 -1.57 -8.27 -5.61
CA ASP A 70 -1.16 -9.52 -6.25
C ASP A 70 -0.77 -9.28 -7.70
N ALA A 71 0.21 -10.03 -8.19
CA ALA A 71 0.59 -9.99 -9.59
C ALA A 71 -0.53 -10.61 -10.43
N VAL A 72 -0.88 -9.93 -11.52
CA VAL A 72 -1.90 -10.37 -12.48
C VAL A 72 -1.27 -10.34 -13.86
N GLU A 73 -1.36 -11.45 -14.59
CA GLU A 73 -0.82 -11.54 -15.96
C GLU A 73 -1.57 -10.55 -16.88
N PRO A 74 -0.86 -9.75 -17.71
CA PRO A 74 -1.51 -8.86 -18.67
C PRO A 74 -2.40 -9.62 -19.65
N ASP A 75 -3.62 -9.15 -19.87
CA ASP A 75 -4.63 -9.84 -20.69
C ASP A 75 -5.09 -9.06 -21.94
N ASP A 76 -4.38 -7.98 -22.27
CA ASP A 76 -4.63 -7.09 -23.41
C ASP A 76 -6.05 -6.48 -23.46
N ASP A 77 -6.73 -6.35 -22.31
CA ASP A 77 -8.08 -5.78 -22.22
C ASP A 77 -8.15 -4.25 -22.46
N GLY A 78 -7.00 -3.63 -22.72
CA GLY A 78 -6.86 -2.19 -22.93
C GLY A 78 -6.72 -1.38 -21.64
N THR A 79 -6.70 -2.04 -20.48
CA THR A 79 -6.34 -1.46 -19.19
C THR A 79 -4.92 -1.86 -18.79
N PHE A 80 -4.41 -1.23 -17.73
CA PHE A 80 -3.16 -1.64 -17.10
C PHE A 80 -3.28 -1.35 -15.61
N THR A 81 -3.68 -2.37 -14.87
CA THR A 81 -4.02 -2.34 -13.45
C THR A 81 -2.77 -2.36 -12.56
N ALA A 82 -2.93 -2.18 -11.25
CA ALA A 82 -1.80 -2.29 -10.33
C ALA A 82 -1.24 -3.73 -10.26
N GLY A 83 -2.08 -4.74 -10.48
CA GLY A 83 -1.65 -6.14 -10.53
C GLY A 83 -0.82 -6.46 -11.77
N GLU A 84 -1.21 -5.93 -12.93
CA GLU A 84 -0.44 -6.04 -14.17
C GLU A 84 0.84 -5.19 -14.12
N PHE A 85 0.79 -4.01 -13.48
CA PHE A 85 2.00 -3.26 -13.16
C PHE A 85 2.97 -4.09 -12.32
N ARG A 86 2.48 -4.76 -11.26
CA ARG A 86 3.32 -5.64 -10.45
C ARG A 86 3.91 -6.77 -11.29
N ALA A 87 3.10 -7.48 -12.06
CA ALA A 87 3.56 -8.58 -12.91
C ALA A 87 4.64 -8.12 -13.90
N ALA A 88 4.45 -6.96 -14.55
CA ALA A 88 5.41 -6.41 -15.48
C ALA A 88 6.74 -5.98 -14.83
N VAL A 89 6.72 -5.55 -13.56
CA VAL A 89 7.96 -5.28 -12.81
C VAL A 89 8.65 -6.60 -12.43
N GLU A 90 7.88 -7.64 -12.07
CA GLU A 90 8.38 -8.98 -11.73
C GLU A 90 9.03 -9.71 -12.92
N GLU A 91 8.73 -9.32 -14.17
CA GLU A 91 9.41 -9.85 -15.35
C GLU A 91 10.91 -9.47 -15.41
N GLU A 92 11.27 -8.31 -14.83
CA GLU A 92 12.61 -7.74 -14.93
C GLU A 92 13.36 -7.72 -13.58
N TYR A 93 12.63 -7.66 -12.46
CA TYR A 93 13.19 -7.44 -11.13
C TYR A 93 12.57 -8.37 -10.08
N GLU A 94 13.36 -8.71 -9.06
CA GLU A 94 12.84 -9.45 -7.91
C GLU A 94 12.02 -8.50 -7.01
N VAL A 95 10.70 -8.62 -7.07
CA VAL A 95 9.77 -7.79 -6.30
C VAL A 95 9.51 -8.42 -4.93
N GLU A 96 9.92 -7.73 -3.88
CA GLU A 96 9.59 -8.11 -2.50
C GLU A 96 8.13 -7.78 -2.14
N THR A 97 7.66 -6.61 -2.61
CA THR A 97 6.30 -6.17 -2.28
C THR A 97 5.80 -5.10 -3.25
N VAL A 98 4.51 -5.19 -3.59
CA VAL A 98 3.72 -4.06 -4.07
C VAL A 98 2.50 -3.93 -3.19
N ARG A 99 2.21 -2.72 -2.71
CA ARG A 99 1.06 -2.48 -1.84
C ARG A 99 0.49 -1.07 -1.96
N TYR A 100 -0.81 -0.96 -1.74
CA TYR A 100 -1.43 0.33 -1.51
C TYR A 100 -1.20 0.80 -0.07
N SER A 101 -0.92 2.10 0.06
CA SER A 101 -0.74 2.81 1.32
C SER A 101 -1.39 4.19 1.20
N GLY A 102 -2.71 4.23 1.42
CA GLY A 102 -3.55 5.38 1.16
C GLY A 102 -3.70 5.64 -0.33
N ARG A 103 -3.30 6.83 -0.79
CA ARG A 103 -3.35 7.22 -2.21
C ARG A 103 -2.09 6.87 -3.00
N ARG A 104 -1.26 5.99 -2.45
CA ARG A 104 0.07 5.70 -2.97
C ARG A 104 0.24 4.22 -3.17
N LEU A 105 0.89 3.85 -4.27
CA LEU A 105 1.43 2.53 -4.47
C LEU A 105 2.88 2.53 -3.96
N GLU A 106 3.25 1.54 -3.16
CA GLU A 106 4.64 1.34 -2.71
C GLU A 106 5.15 0.04 -3.33
N LEU A 107 6.23 0.16 -4.10
CA LEU A 107 6.99 -0.94 -4.68
C LEU A 107 8.30 -1.07 -3.90
N VAL A 108 8.60 -2.29 -3.47
CA VAL A 108 9.89 -2.69 -2.92
C VAL A 108 10.44 -3.80 -3.81
N TYR A 109 11.65 -3.62 -4.33
CA TYR A 109 12.31 -4.59 -5.20
C TYR A 109 13.81 -4.66 -4.91
N GLU A 110 14.40 -5.82 -5.15
CA GLU A 110 15.84 -6.03 -5.04
C GLU A 110 16.53 -5.54 -6.32
N THR A 111 17.45 -4.59 -6.16
CA THR A 111 18.24 -4.04 -7.28
C THR A 111 19.42 -4.93 -7.59
N GLY A 112 19.59 -5.27 -8.87
CA GLY A 112 20.78 -5.95 -9.40
C GLY A 112 21.89 -4.99 -9.83
N ALA A 113 21.64 -3.67 -9.78
CA ALA A 113 22.55 -2.66 -10.26
C ALA A 113 23.90 -2.62 -9.51
N GLY A 114 24.98 -2.89 -10.24
CA GLY A 114 26.37 -2.69 -9.76
C GLY A 114 26.90 -1.26 -9.94
N SER A 115 26.10 -0.34 -10.48
CA SER A 115 26.50 1.05 -10.74
C SER A 115 25.30 2.01 -10.69
N ASN A 116 25.57 3.31 -10.50
CA ASN A 116 24.52 4.34 -10.53
C ASN A 116 23.81 4.43 -11.89
N GLU A 117 24.53 4.18 -12.98
CA GLU A 117 23.95 4.18 -14.33
C GLU A 117 22.98 3.01 -14.49
N ALA A 118 23.37 1.81 -14.06
CA ALA A 118 22.49 0.64 -14.07
C ALA A 118 21.25 0.90 -13.19
N PHE A 119 21.44 1.44 -11.99
CA PHE A 119 20.33 1.77 -11.07
C PHE A 119 19.37 2.80 -11.67
N THR A 120 19.90 3.82 -12.35
CA THR A 120 19.08 4.81 -13.06
C THR A 120 18.28 4.16 -14.20
N GLY A 121 18.87 3.18 -14.89
CA GLY A 121 18.20 2.37 -15.89
C GLY A 121 17.02 1.59 -15.30
N GLU A 122 17.22 0.92 -14.16
CA GLU A 122 16.15 0.19 -13.48
C GLU A 122 14.99 1.10 -13.07
N VAL A 123 15.31 2.23 -12.43
CA VAL A 123 14.31 3.23 -12.03
C VAL A 123 13.55 3.76 -13.24
N ALA A 124 14.22 3.95 -14.38
CA ALA A 124 13.57 4.39 -15.60
C ALA A 124 12.57 3.36 -16.12
N THR A 125 12.95 2.06 -16.16
CA THR A 125 12.04 0.98 -16.54
C THR A 125 10.78 0.95 -15.66
N VAL A 126 10.97 0.97 -14.34
CA VAL A 126 9.85 0.98 -13.37
C VAL A 126 8.97 2.23 -13.55
N ALA A 127 9.57 3.41 -13.75
CA ALA A 127 8.84 4.65 -13.93
C ALA A 127 8.03 4.70 -15.24
N GLU A 128 8.54 4.07 -16.31
CA GLU A 128 7.84 3.94 -17.60
C GLU A 128 6.66 2.97 -17.48
N LEU A 129 6.81 1.85 -16.77
CA LEU A 129 5.69 0.95 -16.45
C LEU A 129 4.61 1.65 -15.62
N TYR A 130 5.00 2.46 -14.64
CA TYR A 130 4.05 3.24 -13.85
C TYR A 130 3.31 4.31 -14.68
N ALA A 131 3.98 4.89 -15.68
CA ALA A 131 3.33 5.82 -16.61
C ALA A 131 2.24 5.15 -17.44
N ARG A 132 2.47 3.91 -17.90
CA ARG A 132 1.42 3.09 -18.55
C ARG A 132 0.22 2.89 -17.62
N TYR A 133 0.47 2.52 -16.37
CA TYR A 133 -0.58 2.36 -15.35
C TYR A 133 -1.37 3.65 -15.12
N ALA A 134 -0.67 4.77 -14.94
CA ALA A 134 -1.31 6.06 -14.70
C ALA A 134 -2.14 6.55 -15.91
N ALA A 135 -1.68 6.27 -17.14
CA ALA A 135 -2.38 6.60 -18.38
C ALA A 135 -3.64 5.76 -18.59
N SER A 136 -3.62 4.48 -18.18
CA SER A 136 -4.78 3.58 -18.21
C SER A 136 -5.83 3.88 -17.13
N GLY A 137 -5.74 5.02 -16.44
CA GLY A 137 -6.67 5.40 -15.38
C GLY A 137 -6.30 4.87 -14.01
N GLY A 138 -5.03 4.50 -13.80
CA GLY A 138 -4.49 4.07 -12.52
C GLY A 138 -4.88 5.01 -11.37
N ASP A 139 -5.29 4.39 -10.27
CA ASP A 139 -5.93 5.01 -9.10
C ASP A 139 -4.95 5.54 -8.05
N ALA A 140 -3.67 5.14 -8.07
CA ALA A 140 -2.67 5.69 -7.18
C ALA A 140 -2.24 7.10 -7.63
N GLU A 141 -2.26 8.07 -6.70
CA GLU A 141 -1.77 9.44 -6.96
C GLU A 141 -0.25 9.49 -7.16
N ARG A 142 0.49 8.56 -6.56
CA ARG A 142 1.95 8.44 -6.72
C ARG A 142 2.43 7.02 -6.46
N LEU A 143 3.56 6.67 -7.06
CA LEU A 143 4.36 5.49 -6.76
C LEU A 143 5.54 5.88 -5.87
N ARG A 144 5.78 5.11 -4.81
CA ARG A 144 7.07 5.12 -4.09
C ARG A 144 7.85 3.89 -4.49
N ILE A 145 9.04 4.11 -5.02
CA ILE A 145 10.01 3.07 -5.36
C ILE A 145 10.99 2.97 -4.19
N VAL A 146 11.16 1.77 -3.65
CA VAL A 146 12.17 1.43 -2.65
C VAL A 146 13.02 0.31 -3.23
N ALA A 147 14.30 0.59 -3.42
CA ALA A 147 15.25 -0.41 -3.91
C ALA A 147 16.09 -0.94 -2.75
N THR A 148 16.26 -2.26 -2.70
CA THR A 148 17.02 -2.99 -1.68
C THR A 148 18.21 -3.73 -2.31
N ALA A 149 19.29 -3.90 -1.57
CA ALA A 149 20.41 -4.77 -1.94
C ALA A 149 20.84 -5.52 -0.68
N ASP A 150 20.94 -6.85 -0.76
CA ASP A 150 21.25 -7.71 0.40
C ASP A 150 20.32 -7.47 1.61
N GLY A 151 19.06 -7.10 1.35
CA GLY A 151 18.05 -6.77 2.36
C GLY A 151 18.14 -5.35 2.96
N ASP A 152 19.15 -4.56 2.58
CA ASP A 152 19.31 -3.17 3.01
C ASP A 152 18.73 -2.20 1.99
N ARG A 153 18.06 -1.14 2.46
CA ARG A 153 17.55 -0.09 1.57
C ARG A 153 18.70 0.74 1.01
N VAL A 154 18.83 0.75 -0.31
CA VAL A 154 19.84 1.54 -1.04
C VAL A 154 19.24 2.74 -1.77
N GLY A 155 17.95 2.71 -2.09
CA GLY A 155 17.28 3.77 -2.83
C GLY A 155 15.84 4.03 -2.38
N ARG A 156 15.40 5.29 -2.46
CA ARG A 156 14.00 5.68 -2.31
C ARG A 156 13.67 6.86 -3.21
N LEU A 157 12.71 6.67 -4.12
CA LEU A 157 12.22 7.69 -5.04
C LEU A 157 10.69 7.72 -5.06
N THR A 158 10.12 8.82 -5.55
CA THR A 158 8.69 9.00 -5.74
C THR A 158 8.40 9.44 -7.18
N VAL A 159 7.39 8.83 -7.78
CA VAL A 159 6.88 9.18 -9.11
C VAL A 159 5.45 9.67 -8.94
N GLU A 160 5.18 10.94 -9.22
CA GLU A 160 3.82 11.48 -9.17
C GLU A 160 3.03 11.05 -10.42
N SER A 161 1.77 10.65 -10.23
CA SER A 161 0.90 10.20 -11.33
C SER A 161 0.61 11.29 -12.36
N SER A 162 0.68 12.57 -11.98
CA SER A 162 0.54 13.67 -12.94
C SER A 162 1.69 13.70 -13.94
N TRP A 163 2.94 13.61 -13.48
CA TRP A 163 4.12 13.56 -14.35
C TRP A 163 4.12 12.30 -15.22
N ALA A 164 3.69 11.17 -14.64
CA ALA A 164 3.59 9.91 -15.35
C ALA A 164 2.56 9.99 -16.51
N ARG A 165 1.43 10.66 -16.29
CA ARG A 165 0.42 10.94 -17.35
C ARG A 165 0.93 11.93 -18.40
N GLU A 166 1.58 13.03 -17.99
CA GLU A 166 2.21 13.97 -18.93
C GLU A 166 3.24 13.26 -19.82
N PHE A 167 4.06 12.38 -19.25
CA PHE A 167 5.03 11.58 -19.99
C PHE A 167 4.35 10.61 -20.95
N ALA A 168 3.33 9.86 -20.50
CA ALA A 168 2.60 8.93 -21.35
C ALA A 168 1.83 9.61 -22.50
N ALA A 169 1.38 10.85 -22.29
CA ALA A 169 0.75 11.67 -23.32
C ALA A 169 1.77 12.28 -24.32
N GLY A 170 3.06 12.24 -24.01
CA GLY A 170 4.13 12.86 -24.79
C GLY A 170 4.33 14.35 -24.51
N ASP A 171 3.65 14.90 -23.49
CA ASP A 171 3.76 16.30 -23.07
C ASP A 171 5.02 16.56 -22.22
N LEU A 172 5.59 15.50 -21.63
CA LEU A 172 6.83 15.54 -20.86
C LEU A 172 7.89 14.67 -21.54
N SER A 173 9.07 15.24 -21.79
CA SER A 173 10.18 14.45 -22.35
C SER A 173 10.68 13.42 -21.34
N ARG A 174 11.27 12.32 -21.84
CA ARG A 174 11.87 11.28 -20.99
C ARG A 174 12.92 11.84 -20.02
N GLU A 175 13.79 12.71 -20.52
CA GLU A 175 14.85 13.34 -19.71
C GLU A 175 14.25 14.18 -18.58
N GLU A 176 13.25 15.00 -18.88
CA GLU A 176 12.59 15.83 -17.88
C GLU A 176 11.81 14.98 -16.86
N TYR A 177 11.13 13.93 -17.31
CA TYR A 177 10.42 12.99 -16.45
C TYR A 177 11.36 12.32 -15.43
N LEU A 178 12.47 11.75 -15.91
CA LEU A 178 13.46 11.11 -15.04
C LEU A 178 14.17 12.11 -14.13
N SER A 179 14.42 13.34 -14.60
CA SER A 179 14.97 14.42 -13.78
C SER A 179 14.05 14.80 -12.61
N ARG A 180 12.74 14.93 -12.87
CA ARG A 180 11.74 15.19 -11.81
C ARG A 180 11.73 14.07 -10.78
N ILE A 181 11.77 12.80 -11.21
CA ILE A 181 11.83 11.64 -10.30
C ILE A 181 13.11 11.66 -9.47
N ALA A 182 14.28 11.86 -10.11
CA ALA A 182 15.56 11.91 -9.42
C ALA A 182 15.62 13.00 -8.34
N SER A 183 14.94 14.14 -8.56
CA SER A 183 14.83 15.22 -7.57
C SER A 183 14.13 14.80 -6.26
N THR A 184 13.41 13.68 -6.26
CA THR A 184 12.71 13.14 -5.07
C THR A 184 13.58 12.19 -4.24
N ALA A 185 14.78 11.84 -4.71
CA ALA A 185 15.64 10.89 -4.03
C ALA A 185 15.87 11.28 -2.56
N GLY A 186 15.62 10.35 -1.65
CA GLY A 186 15.82 10.55 -0.20
C GLY A 186 14.69 11.23 0.56
N ARG A 187 13.64 11.78 -0.09
CA ARG A 187 12.49 12.43 0.57
C ARG A 187 11.43 11.48 1.09
#